data_AF-F1MAG0-F1
#
_entry.id   AF-F1MAG0-F1
#
_cell.length_a   1.000
_cell.length_b   1.000
_cell.length_c   1.000
_cell.angle_alpha   90.00
_cell.angle_beta   90.00
_cell.angle_gamma   90.00
#
_symmetry.space_group_name_H-M   'P 1'
#
loop_
_entity.id
_entity.type
_entity.pdbx_description
1 polymer ?
#
loop_
_entity_poly.entity_id
_entity_poly.type
_entity_poly.pdbx_seq_one_letter_code
_entity_poly.pdbx_strand_id
1 'polypeptide(L)'
;MFAKATRNFLKEVDAGGDLISVSHLNDSDKLQLLSLVTKKKRYWCWQRPKYQFLSATLGDVLTEGHCLSPVVVESDFVKYESKCENHKSGTIGTVMGKVKLNVGGKGLVESQSSFGTLRKQEVDVQQLIQDAVGRTVNLDSLVLQQVLESRNEVLCVLTQKIVTTQKCVISEHVQSEETCGGMVGIQTKIVQVSAMEDGTITTDTNVMLEIPAATTIAYGIMELYVKKDGQFEFCLLQGKHGGFEQERKVDSVYLDPLAYREFAFLDMPDGGQGISSQDGPLRVLKQATLHLERSFRSFAVLPAQQQMALFCILQKILFDEELLRALEQVCDDVAGGLWSSQAILAMEELTGSQQQDLTAFLKLVGYRVQGEHPGPQDEVSNQKLFATAYFLVSALAEMPDNATVFLGTCCKLHVIPSLCHLLHALSDDSVCDFQDPTLAPLRDTERFGIVQRLFASADIALERMQFSAKATILKDSCMFPLILHITLSGLYTLSKEHEEHLFQSEVHATSQD
;
A
#
# COMPACT_ATOMS: atom_id res chain seq x y z
N MET A 1 -12.99 0.86 8.88
CA MET A 1 -12.82 0.64 10.34
C MET A 1 -12.07 -0.66 10.69
N PHE A 2 -12.66 -1.86 10.54
CA PHE A 2 -12.05 -3.14 10.99
C PHE A 2 -10.63 -3.40 10.46
N ALA A 3 -10.43 -3.37 9.14
CA ALA A 3 -9.11 -3.57 8.51
C ALA A 3 -8.01 -2.66 9.07
N LYS A 4 -8.37 -1.43 9.45
CA LYS A 4 -7.43 -0.46 10.02
C LYS A 4 -7.02 -0.87 11.44
N ALA A 5 -7.98 -1.30 12.25
CA ALA A 5 -7.72 -1.76 13.61
C ALA A 5 -6.82 -3.01 13.63
N THR A 6 -7.09 -4.00 12.77
CA THR A 6 -6.29 -5.24 12.70
C THR A 6 -4.87 -4.97 12.22
N ARG A 7 -4.68 -4.07 11.23
CA ARG A 7 -3.35 -3.62 10.79
C ARG A 7 -2.58 -2.90 11.90
N ASN A 8 -3.24 -2.01 12.64
CA ASN A 8 -2.60 -1.28 13.73
C ASN A 8 -2.17 -2.23 14.86
N PHE A 9 -3.02 -3.19 15.21
CA PHE A 9 -2.69 -4.25 16.16
C PHE A 9 -1.40 -5.00 15.77
N LEU A 10 -1.29 -5.47 14.53
CA LEU A 10 -0.09 -6.19 14.09
C LEU A 10 1.15 -5.31 14.04
N LYS A 11 1.01 -4.02 13.72
CA LYS A 11 2.14 -3.08 13.79
C LYS A 11 2.72 -2.95 15.21
N GLU A 12 1.91 -3.12 16.25
CA GLU A 12 2.36 -3.02 17.64
C GLU A 12 2.81 -4.37 18.21
N VAL A 13 2.16 -5.47 17.83
CA VAL A 13 2.33 -6.78 18.47
C VAL A 13 3.25 -7.73 17.68
N ASP A 14 3.30 -7.59 16.36
CA ASP A 14 4.08 -8.47 15.47
C ASP A 14 4.85 -7.64 14.43
N ALA A 15 5.53 -6.59 14.90
CA ALA A 15 6.28 -5.69 14.04
C ALA A 15 7.43 -6.44 13.33
N GLY A 16 7.26 -6.70 12.04
CA GLY A 16 8.22 -7.48 11.24
C GLY A 16 8.11 -8.99 11.40
N GLY A 17 7.03 -9.48 12.03
CA GLY A 17 6.71 -10.90 12.06
C GLY A 17 5.88 -11.35 10.85
N ASP A 18 5.45 -12.61 10.88
CA ASP A 18 4.84 -13.32 9.74
C ASP A 18 3.30 -13.32 9.79
N LEU A 19 2.69 -12.69 10.81
CA LEU A 19 1.22 -12.60 10.88
C LEU A 19 0.68 -11.59 9.86
N ILE A 20 -0.49 -11.94 9.32
CA ILE A 20 -1.22 -11.16 8.32
C ILE A 20 -2.54 -10.67 8.92
N SER A 21 -2.82 -9.39 8.77
CA SER A 21 -4.04 -8.76 9.30
C SER A 21 -5.27 -9.18 8.49
N VAL A 22 -6.39 -9.47 9.16
CA VAL A 22 -7.66 -9.70 8.47
C VAL A 22 -8.28 -8.36 8.04
N SER A 23 -8.61 -8.24 6.75
CA SER A 23 -9.18 -7.01 6.17
C SER A 23 -10.71 -6.98 6.25
N HIS A 24 -11.37 -8.12 6.01
CA HIS A 24 -12.83 -8.21 5.99
C HIS A 24 -13.33 -9.07 7.14
N LEU A 25 -14.25 -8.52 7.94
CA LEU A 25 -14.87 -9.25 9.05
C LEU A 25 -15.59 -10.51 8.56
N ASN A 26 -16.16 -10.44 7.35
CA ASN A 26 -16.89 -11.55 6.70
C ASN A 26 -15.99 -12.68 6.17
N ASP A 27 -14.66 -12.59 6.31
CA ASP A 27 -13.76 -13.71 5.99
C ASP A 27 -13.42 -14.52 7.24
N SER A 28 -13.84 -14.09 8.43
CA SER A 28 -13.51 -14.76 9.70
C SER A 28 -13.96 -16.22 9.75
N ASP A 29 -15.08 -16.55 9.11
CA ASP A 29 -15.63 -17.90 8.99
C ASP A 29 -14.83 -18.79 8.02
N LYS A 30 -14.28 -18.21 6.95
CA LYS A 30 -13.42 -18.88 5.96
C LYS A 30 -12.02 -19.20 6.51
N LEU A 31 -11.58 -18.47 7.53
CA LEU A 31 -10.27 -18.59 8.20
C LEU A 31 -10.23 -19.80 9.16
N GLN A 32 -10.40 -21.01 8.62
CA GLN A 32 -10.18 -22.26 9.33
C GLN A 32 -8.73 -22.72 9.17
N LEU A 33 -8.20 -23.40 10.18
CA LEU A 33 -6.88 -24.02 10.08
C LEU A 33 -6.91 -25.07 8.98
N LEU A 34 -5.81 -25.15 8.23
CA LEU A 34 -5.65 -25.94 7.01
C LEU A 34 -6.49 -25.49 5.79
N SER A 35 -7.26 -24.40 5.88
CA SER A 35 -7.85 -23.80 4.68
C SER A 35 -6.76 -23.39 3.69
N LEU A 36 -7.05 -23.58 2.40
CA LEU A 36 -6.17 -23.13 1.33
C LEU A 36 -6.36 -21.64 1.07
N VAL A 37 -5.25 -20.97 0.81
CA VAL A 37 -5.18 -19.55 0.52
C VAL A 37 -4.29 -19.40 -0.72
N THR A 38 -4.71 -18.62 -1.70
CA THR A 38 -3.79 -18.20 -2.76
C THR A 38 -3.16 -16.88 -2.36
N LYS A 39 -1.85 -16.77 -2.60
CA LYS A 39 -1.08 -15.55 -2.43
C LYS A 39 -0.65 -15.07 -3.80
N LYS A 40 -1.07 -13.87 -4.17
CA LYS A 40 -0.61 -13.22 -5.40
C LYS A 40 0.83 -12.74 -5.19
N LYS A 41 1.73 -13.14 -6.09
CA LYS A 41 3.13 -12.71 -6.05
C LYS A 41 3.20 -11.22 -6.36
N ARG A 42 4.12 -10.56 -5.67
CA ARG A 42 4.38 -9.14 -5.84
C ARG A 42 5.08 -8.90 -7.18
N TYR A 43 4.69 -7.84 -7.88
CA TYR A 43 5.50 -7.33 -8.98
C TYR A 43 6.65 -6.47 -8.45
N TRP A 44 6.40 -5.77 -7.34
CA TRP A 44 7.37 -4.87 -6.70
C TRP A 44 7.47 -5.06 -5.20
N CYS A 45 8.61 -4.67 -4.66
CA CYS A 45 8.98 -4.94 -3.27
C CYS A 45 8.13 -4.23 -2.21
N TRP A 46 7.47 -3.13 -2.58
CA TRP A 46 6.56 -2.39 -1.70
C TRP A 46 5.13 -2.91 -1.72
N GLN A 47 4.71 -3.62 -2.77
CA GLN A 47 3.34 -4.10 -2.85
C GLN A 47 3.07 -5.10 -1.74
N ARG A 48 1.98 -4.91 -1.02
CA ARG A 48 1.51 -5.92 -0.09
C ARG A 48 0.99 -7.11 -0.88
N PRO A 49 1.32 -8.33 -0.43
CA PRO A 49 0.80 -9.54 -1.02
C PRO A 49 -0.70 -9.57 -0.76
N LYS A 50 -1.45 -9.88 -1.80
CA LYS A 50 -2.91 -10.05 -1.73
C LYS A 50 -3.20 -11.53 -1.53
N TYR A 51 -4.14 -11.81 -0.63
CA TYR A 51 -4.53 -13.16 -0.25
C TYR A 51 -5.98 -13.40 -0.62
N GLN A 52 -6.27 -14.55 -1.20
CA GLN A 52 -7.63 -14.99 -1.49
C GLN A 52 -7.89 -16.35 -0.85
N PHE A 53 -8.94 -16.41 -0.04
CA PHE A 53 -9.34 -17.64 0.64
C PHE A 53 -10.10 -18.54 -0.32
N LEU A 54 -9.70 -19.80 -0.39
CA LEU A 54 -10.37 -20.82 -1.17
C LEU A 54 -11.37 -21.56 -0.27
N SER A 55 -12.51 -21.95 -0.84
CA SER A 55 -13.50 -22.83 -0.18
C SER A 55 -13.06 -24.29 -0.18
N ALA A 56 -11.78 -24.54 0.10
CA ALA A 56 -11.16 -25.86 0.12
C ALA A 56 -10.06 -25.90 1.19
N THR A 57 -9.90 -27.05 1.82
CA THR A 57 -8.82 -27.33 2.77
C THR A 57 -7.70 -28.10 2.09
N LEU A 58 -6.53 -28.15 2.75
CA LEU A 58 -5.44 -29.00 2.29
C LEU A 58 -5.89 -30.48 2.16
N GLY A 59 -6.77 -30.95 3.04
CA GLY A 59 -7.29 -32.32 2.96
C GLY A 59 -8.11 -32.60 1.70
N ASP A 60 -8.83 -31.60 1.18
CA ASP A 60 -9.71 -31.76 0.01
C ASP A 60 -8.96 -31.91 -1.31
N VAL A 61 -7.70 -31.44 -1.35
CA VAL A 61 -6.88 -31.46 -2.57
C VAL A 61 -5.85 -32.59 -2.59
N LEU A 62 -5.76 -33.42 -1.56
CA LEU A 62 -4.81 -34.54 -1.53
C LEU A 62 -5.44 -35.82 -2.12
N THR A 63 -4.62 -36.62 -2.82
CA THR A 63 -5.06 -37.83 -3.55
C THR A 63 -5.43 -39.03 -2.68
N GLU A 64 -5.38 -38.92 -1.35
CA GLU A 64 -5.75 -40.00 -0.43
C GLU A 64 -6.69 -39.48 0.68
N GLY A 65 -7.93 -39.98 0.65
CA GLY A 65 -9.12 -39.43 1.31
C GLY A 65 -9.24 -39.60 2.83
N HIS A 66 -8.13 -39.59 3.56
CA HIS A 66 -8.19 -39.47 5.02
C HIS A 66 -8.07 -38.00 5.39
N CYS A 67 -9.13 -37.45 5.99
CA CYS A 67 -9.17 -36.08 6.45
C CYS A 67 -7.94 -35.81 7.34
N LEU A 68 -7.15 -34.77 7.01
CA LEU A 68 -6.08 -34.33 7.90
C LEU A 68 -6.74 -33.82 9.18
N SER A 69 -6.52 -34.50 10.30
CA SER A 69 -6.96 -34.05 11.62
C SER A 69 -5.81 -33.28 12.27
N PRO A 70 -5.71 -31.95 12.09
CA PRO A 70 -4.58 -31.20 12.63
C PRO A 70 -4.58 -31.29 14.15
N VAL A 71 -3.41 -31.57 14.71
CA VAL A 71 -3.15 -31.29 16.12
C VAL A 71 -3.02 -29.77 16.24
N VAL A 72 -3.96 -29.15 16.95
CA VAL A 72 -4.00 -27.71 17.16
C VAL A 72 -3.59 -27.40 18.59
N VAL A 73 -2.58 -26.55 18.74
CA VAL A 73 -2.16 -25.99 20.02
C VAL A 73 -2.89 -24.66 20.20
N GLU A 74 -3.65 -24.54 21.27
CA GLU A 74 -4.33 -23.31 21.65
C GLU A 74 -3.65 -22.71 22.89
N SER A 75 -3.33 -21.42 22.82
CA SER A 75 -2.66 -20.68 23.89
C SER A 75 -3.21 -19.26 24.03
N ASP A 76 -3.09 -18.70 25.23
CA ASP A 76 -3.34 -17.28 25.45
C ASP A 76 -2.25 -16.47 24.74
N PHE A 77 -2.65 -15.47 23.94
CA PHE A 77 -1.70 -14.67 23.16
C PHE A 77 -1.36 -13.37 23.86
N VAL A 78 -2.33 -12.45 23.98
CA VAL A 78 -2.15 -11.14 24.59
C VAL A 78 -3.49 -10.57 25.01
N LYS A 79 -3.53 -9.79 26.09
CA LYS A 79 -4.60 -8.82 26.33
C LYS A 79 -4.16 -7.50 25.70
N TYR A 80 -4.79 -7.13 24.59
CA TYR A 80 -4.42 -5.92 23.86
C TYR A 80 -5.32 -4.77 24.25
N GLU A 81 -4.74 -3.76 24.89
CA GLU A 81 -5.35 -2.47 25.19
C GLU A 81 -4.29 -1.39 24.99
N SER A 82 -4.41 -0.65 23.90
CA SER A 82 -3.48 0.39 23.47
C SER A 82 -4.13 1.76 23.64
N LYS A 83 -3.39 2.73 24.19
CA LYS A 83 -3.65 4.16 24.03
C LYS A 83 -2.61 4.70 23.08
N CYS A 84 -2.89 4.59 21.79
CA CYS A 84 -2.02 5.06 20.72
C CYS A 84 -2.24 6.56 20.53
N GLU A 85 -1.46 7.38 21.23
CA GLU A 85 -1.38 8.82 21.00
C GLU A 85 -0.57 9.06 19.71
N ASN A 86 -1.24 9.41 18.61
CA ASN A 86 -0.55 9.77 17.37
C ASN A 86 0.04 11.18 17.51
N HIS A 87 1.20 11.28 18.14
CA HIS A 87 1.96 12.53 18.23
C HIS A 87 2.52 12.91 16.85
N LYS A 88 1.81 13.77 16.12
CA LYS A 88 2.37 14.58 15.02
C LYS A 88 2.21 16.06 15.35
N SER A 89 2.86 16.52 16.41
CA SER A 89 2.98 17.95 16.72
C SER A 89 4.18 18.54 15.99
N GLY A 90 3.93 19.30 14.93
CA GLY A 90 4.86 20.31 14.44
C GLY A 90 4.49 21.65 15.06
N THR A 91 4.97 21.94 16.28
CA THR A 91 4.74 23.26 16.88
C THR A 91 5.71 24.27 16.26
N ILE A 92 5.24 25.11 15.34
CA ILE A 92 6.01 26.25 14.84
C ILE A 92 5.73 27.44 15.75
N GLY A 93 6.66 27.69 16.67
CA GLY A 93 6.73 28.95 17.41
C GLY A 93 7.69 29.91 16.72
N THR A 94 7.19 30.88 15.96
CA THR A 94 7.98 32.03 15.50
C THR A 94 7.43 33.32 16.09
N VAL A 95 8.21 33.92 16.99
CA VAL A 95 7.96 35.28 17.49
C VAL A 95 8.76 36.23 16.61
N MET A 96 8.13 36.85 15.62
CA MET A 96 8.74 37.96 14.89
C MET A 96 7.69 39.02 14.52
N GLY A 97 7.71 40.14 15.25
CA GLY A 97 7.11 41.42 14.87
C GLY A 97 5.58 41.48 14.70
N LYS A 98 4.87 42.05 15.69
CA LYS A 98 3.46 42.55 15.68
C LYS A 98 2.33 41.67 15.11
N VAL A 99 2.60 40.50 14.54
CA VAL A 99 1.58 39.55 14.09
C VAL A 99 1.89 38.20 14.72
N LYS A 100 1.05 37.79 15.68
CA LYS A 100 1.11 36.48 16.32
C LYS A 100 0.35 35.51 15.40
N LEU A 101 1.07 34.84 14.51
CA LEU A 101 0.50 33.84 13.60
C LEU A 101 0.69 32.46 14.25
N ASN A 102 -0.38 31.97 14.90
CA ASN A 102 -0.40 30.62 15.44
C ASN A 102 -0.69 29.64 14.30
N VAL A 103 0.36 29.13 13.64
CA VAL A 103 0.24 27.93 12.80
C VAL A 103 0.41 26.73 13.71
N GLY A 104 -0.67 26.40 14.42
CA GLY A 104 -0.77 25.25 15.28
C GLY A 104 -1.96 24.39 14.84
N GLY A 105 -1.71 23.40 13.99
CA GLY A 105 -2.62 22.27 13.86
C GLY A 105 -2.40 21.37 15.07
N LYS A 106 -3.32 21.44 16.05
CA LYS A 106 -3.34 20.54 17.20
C LYS A 106 -4.20 19.32 16.85
N GLY A 107 -3.66 18.45 16.00
CA GLY A 107 -4.25 17.15 15.71
C GLY A 107 -3.78 16.15 16.75
N LEU A 108 -4.19 16.32 18.01
CA LEU A 108 -3.93 15.32 19.06
C LEU A 108 -5.01 14.24 18.93
N VAL A 109 -4.63 13.09 18.38
CA VAL A 109 -5.55 11.98 18.12
C VAL A 109 -5.09 10.84 19.02
N GLU A 110 -5.66 10.81 20.22
CA GLU A 110 -5.49 9.74 21.21
C GLU A 110 -6.38 8.55 20.84
N SER A 111 -5.80 7.55 20.18
CA SER A 111 -6.46 6.32 19.74
C SER A 111 -6.44 5.25 20.82
N GLN A 112 -7.54 5.03 21.52
CA GLN A 112 -7.66 3.93 22.47
C GLN A 112 -8.16 2.64 21.79
N SER A 113 -7.29 1.70 21.46
CA SER A 113 -7.62 0.47 20.73
C SER A 113 -7.48 -0.78 21.61
N SER A 114 -8.57 -1.50 21.89
CA SER A 114 -8.59 -2.75 22.67
C SER A 114 -9.37 -3.86 21.98
N PHE A 115 -8.70 -4.98 21.69
CA PHE A 115 -9.37 -6.21 21.26
C PHE A 115 -9.68 -7.14 22.45
N GLY A 116 -9.39 -6.70 23.68
CA GLY A 116 -9.49 -7.51 24.87
C GLY A 116 -8.48 -8.66 24.87
N THR A 117 -8.87 -9.79 25.45
CA THR A 117 -8.04 -11.00 25.47
C THR A 117 -8.12 -11.71 24.12
N LEU A 118 -6.94 -12.06 23.60
CA LEU A 118 -6.77 -12.78 22.34
C LEU A 118 -6.14 -14.15 22.59
N ARG A 119 -6.62 -15.15 21.86
CA ARG A 119 -6.04 -16.50 21.84
C ARG A 119 -5.35 -16.77 20.51
N LYS A 120 -4.25 -17.52 20.56
CA LYS A 120 -3.51 -18.00 19.40
C LYS A 120 -3.78 -19.48 19.21
N GLN A 121 -4.18 -19.87 18.01
CA GLN A 121 -4.34 -21.25 17.58
C GLN A 121 -3.30 -21.54 16.50
N GLU A 122 -2.47 -22.56 16.72
CA GLU A 122 -1.42 -22.97 15.78
C GLU A 122 -1.51 -24.46 15.49
N VAL A 123 -1.32 -24.83 14.23
CA VAL A 123 -1.16 -26.22 13.83
C VAL A 123 0.23 -26.70 14.23
N ASP A 124 0.31 -27.91 14.80
CA ASP A 124 1.58 -28.60 14.96
C ASP A 124 2.17 -28.93 13.58
N VAL A 125 3.15 -28.13 13.17
CA VAL A 125 3.80 -28.24 11.86
C VAL A 125 4.54 -29.57 11.69
N GLN A 126 5.10 -30.14 12.77
CA GLN A 126 5.82 -31.41 12.69
C GLN A 126 4.84 -32.55 12.41
N GLN A 127 3.70 -32.57 13.11
CA GLN A 127 2.66 -33.55 12.85
C GLN A 127 2.06 -33.37 11.45
N LEU A 128 1.81 -32.12 11.02
CA LEU A 128 1.30 -31.83 9.68
C LEU A 128 2.23 -32.36 8.57
N ILE A 129 3.54 -32.19 8.73
CA ILE A 129 4.52 -32.73 7.77
C ILE A 129 4.46 -34.25 7.74
N GLN A 130 4.40 -34.90 8.91
CA GLN A 130 4.32 -36.37 9.00
C GLN A 130 3.05 -36.91 8.34
N ASP A 131 1.91 -36.27 8.58
CA ASP A 131 0.61 -36.66 8.02
C ASP A 131 0.56 -36.48 6.49
N ALA A 132 1.37 -35.55 5.96
CA ALA A 132 1.49 -35.27 4.53
C ALA A 132 2.46 -36.20 3.78
N VAL A 133 3.36 -36.92 4.48
CA VAL A 133 4.34 -37.79 3.84
C VAL A 133 3.65 -38.85 2.96
N GLY A 134 4.09 -38.95 1.71
CA GLY A 134 3.58 -39.94 0.74
C GLY A 134 2.31 -39.51 0.02
N ARG A 135 1.64 -38.44 0.47
CA ARG A 135 0.46 -37.89 -0.21
C ARG A 135 0.90 -36.99 -1.36
N THR A 136 0.09 -36.96 -2.42
CA THR A 136 0.26 -36.02 -3.53
C THR A 136 -0.94 -35.10 -3.62
N VAL A 137 -0.70 -33.90 -4.12
CA VAL A 137 -1.72 -32.94 -4.50
C VAL A 137 -2.37 -33.42 -5.79
N ASN A 138 -3.70 -33.47 -5.80
CA ASN A 138 -4.51 -33.76 -6.97
C ASN A 138 -4.51 -32.56 -7.93
N LEU A 139 -3.58 -32.58 -8.88
CA LEU A 139 -3.44 -31.54 -9.91
C LEU A 139 -4.66 -31.45 -10.84
N ASP A 140 -5.52 -32.48 -10.88
CA ASP A 140 -6.77 -32.49 -11.65
C ASP A 140 -7.95 -31.88 -10.87
N SER A 141 -7.74 -31.42 -9.63
CA SER A 141 -8.81 -30.73 -8.90
C SER A 141 -9.14 -29.40 -9.58
N LEU A 142 -10.44 -29.11 -9.73
CA LEU A 142 -10.91 -27.88 -10.37
C LEU A 142 -10.37 -26.61 -9.69
N VAL A 143 -10.23 -26.65 -8.36
CA VAL A 143 -9.68 -25.55 -7.57
C VAL A 143 -8.22 -25.31 -7.96
N LEU A 144 -7.40 -26.35 -8.02
CA LEU A 144 -5.98 -26.19 -8.34
C LEU A 144 -5.72 -25.88 -9.80
N GLN A 145 -6.57 -26.34 -10.73
CA GLN A 145 -6.46 -25.95 -12.13
C GLN A 145 -6.57 -24.42 -12.29
N GLN A 146 -7.47 -23.76 -11.56
CA GLN A 146 -7.59 -22.29 -11.57
C GLN A 146 -6.35 -21.59 -11.01
N VAL A 147 -5.77 -22.14 -9.92
CA VAL A 147 -4.54 -21.58 -9.34
C VAL A 147 -3.34 -21.81 -10.27
N LEU A 148 -3.26 -22.96 -10.94
CA LEU A 148 -2.21 -23.30 -11.90
C LEU A 148 -2.28 -22.43 -13.17
N GLU A 149 -3.49 -22.09 -13.63
CA GLU A 149 -3.71 -21.12 -14.70
C GLU A 149 -3.17 -19.73 -14.30
N SER A 150 -3.32 -19.38 -13.03
CA SER A 150 -2.84 -18.14 -12.44
C SER A 150 -1.35 -18.21 -12.12
N ARG A 151 -0.49 -18.09 -13.16
CA ARG A 151 0.99 -18.24 -13.05
C ARG A 151 1.66 -17.35 -11.99
N ASN A 152 1.01 -16.27 -11.58
CA ASN A 152 1.51 -15.32 -10.59
C ASN A 152 0.99 -15.60 -9.16
N GLU A 153 0.42 -16.78 -8.90
CA GLU A 153 -0.08 -17.18 -7.59
C GLU A 153 0.75 -18.28 -6.95
N VAL A 154 0.72 -18.30 -5.62
CA VAL A 154 1.32 -19.33 -4.77
C VAL A 154 0.22 -19.93 -3.91
N LEU A 155 0.15 -21.26 -3.89
CA LEU A 155 -0.74 -21.98 -2.99
C LEU A 155 -0.17 -21.96 -1.57
N CYS A 156 -0.99 -21.60 -0.61
CA CYS A 156 -0.63 -21.49 0.80
C CYS A 156 -1.66 -22.22 1.66
N VAL A 157 -1.25 -22.60 2.87
CA VAL A 157 -2.09 -23.24 3.88
C VAL A 157 -2.13 -22.37 5.12
N LEU A 158 -3.33 -22.11 5.65
CA LEU A 158 -3.49 -21.39 6.91
C LEU A 158 -3.08 -22.30 8.08
N THR A 159 -2.02 -21.92 8.79
CA THR A 159 -1.45 -22.72 9.88
C THR A 159 -1.63 -22.08 11.25
N GLN A 160 -1.93 -20.78 11.30
CA GLN A 160 -2.07 -20.05 12.55
C GLN A 160 -3.21 -19.05 12.46
N LYS A 161 -3.90 -18.79 13.58
CA LYS A 161 -4.85 -17.68 13.70
C LYS A 161 -4.91 -17.10 15.10
N ILE A 162 -5.16 -15.79 15.17
CA ILE A 162 -5.40 -15.01 16.38
C ILE A 162 -6.87 -14.68 16.45
N VAL A 163 -7.54 -15.10 17.54
CA VAL A 163 -8.99 -14.98 17.70
C VAL A 163 -9.37 -14.21 18.95
N THR A 164 -10.47 -13.46 18.88
CA THR A 164 -11.06 -12.79 20.05
C THR A 164 -11.67 -13.82 21.01
N THR A 165 -11.49 -13.65 22.32
CA THR A 165 -12.13 -14.54 23.31
C THR A 165 -13.52 -14.07 23.73
N GLN A 166 -13.82 -12.80 23.50
CA GLN A 166 -15.04 -12.12 23.91
C GLN A 166 -15.47 -11.12 22.85
N LYS A 167 -16.68 -10.58 23.01
CA LYS A 167 -17.14 -9.48 22.17
C LYS A 167 -16.26 -8.26 22.39
N CYS A 168 -15.96 -7.53 21.33
CA CYS A 168 -15.31 -6.23 21.43
C CYS A 168 -16.01 -5.25 20.50
N VAL A 169 -15.97 -3.97 20.83
CA VAL A 169 -16.52 -2.92 19.98
C VAL A 169 -15.37 -2.24 19.29
N ILE A 170 -15.48 -1.94 18.00
CA ILE A 170 -14.63 -0.96 17.33
C ILE A 170 -15.45 0.32 17.10
N SER A 171 -14.87 1.47 17.39
CA SER A 171 -15.47 2.78 17.13
C SER A 171 -14.60 3.62 16.21
N GLU A 172 -15.24 4.36 15.32
CA GLU A 172 -14.59 5.33 14.44
C GLU A 172 -14.89 6.74 14.91
N HIS A 173 -13.83 7.45 15.28
CA HIS A 173 -13.89 8.86 15.58
C HIS A 173 -13.33 9.62 14.37
N VAL A 174 -14.23 10.28 13.63
CA VAL A 174 -13.85 11.13 12.50
C VAL A 174 -13.67 12.54 13.05
N GLN A 175 -12.42 12.96 13.18
CA GLN A 175 -12.12 14.35 13.45
C GLN A 175 -11.82 15.04 12.12
N SER A 176 -12.72 15.92 11.70
CA SER A 176 -12.48 16.81 10.57
C SER A 176 -11.59 17.93 11.07
N GLU A 177 -10.30 17.88 10.73
CA GLU A 177 -9.40 19.00 10.97
C GLU A 177 -9.42 19.91 9.73
N GLU A 178 -9.88 21.15 9.90
CA GLU A 178 -9.54 22.25 8.99
C GLU A 178 -8.11 22.70 9.33
N THR A 179 -7.10 22.06 8.74
CA THR A 179 -5.69 22.43 9.00
C THR A 179 -4.87 22.47 7.72
N CYS A 180 -5.03 23.55 6.94
CA CYS A 180 -3.95 24.45 6.51
C CYS A 180 -4.50 25.59 5.63
N GLY A 181 -4.16 26.84 5.95
CA GLY A 181 -4.07 27.96 4.99
C GLY A 181 -5.35 28.44 4.29
N GLY A 182 -5.71 29.71 4.49
CA GLY A 182 -6.91 30.36 3.95
C GLY A 182 -7.04 30.46 2.42
N MET A 183 -6.24 29.70 1.65
CA MET A 183 -6.35 29.58 0.19
C MET A 183 -6.68 28.16 -0.29
N VAL A 184 -6.42 27.12 0.51
CA VAL A 184 -6.69 25.73 0.11
C VAL A 184 -7.25 25.04 1.34
N GLY A 185 -8.56 25.15 1.57
CA GLY A 185 -9.22 24.49 2.71
C GLY A 185 -9.04 22.97 2.65
N ILE A 186 -7.96 22.46 3.24
CA ILE A 186 -7.72 21.03 3.36
C ILE A 186 -8.54 20.56 4.55
N GLN A 187 -9.67 19.93 4.28
CA GLN A 187 -10.31 19.06 5.25
C GLN A 187 -9.62 17.70 5.21
N THR A 188 -8.72 17.45 6.14
CA THR A 188 -8.24 16.09 6.39
C THR A 188 -9.18 15.43 7.38
N LYS A 189 -9.84 14.35 6.95
CA LYS A 189 -10.58 13.47 7.84
C LYS A 189 -9.59 12.57 8.55
N ILE A 190 -9.32 12.86 9.82
CA ILE A 190 -8.57 11.92 10.65
C ILE A 190 -9.55 10.89 11.15
N VAL A 191 -9.47 9.70 10.56
CA VAL A 191 -10.23 8.51 10.95
C VAL A 191 -9.44 7.78 12.03
N GLN A 192 -9.89 7.89 13.28
CA GLN A 192 -9.35 7.14 14.40
C GLN A 192 -10.21 5.90 14.65
N VAL A 193 -9.57 4.76 14.88
CA VAL A 193 -10.28 3.49 15.11
C VAL A 193 -9.89 2.93 16.47
N SER A 194 -10.79 3.06 17.43
CA SER A 194 -10.66 2.56 18.80
C SER A 194 -11.38 1.23 18.97
N ALA A 195 -11.00 0.44 19.96
CA ALA A 195 -11.71 -0.79 20.28
C ALA A 195 -11.86 -0.95 21.80
N MET A 196 -12.96 -1.52 22.29
CA MET A 196 -13.31 -1.54 23.72
C MET A 196 -13.84 -2.91 24.16
N GLU A 197 -13.47 -3.31 25.39
CA GLU A 197 -13.72 -4.65 25.95
C GLU A 197 -15.13 -4.81 26.54
N ASP A 198 -15.70 -3.74 27.09
CA ASP A 198 -16.88 -3.79 27.98
C ASP A 198 -18.16 -3.22 27.36
N GLY A 199 -18.12 -2.85 26.08
CA GLY A 199 -19.22 -2.18 25.41
C GLY A 199 -19.65 -0.88 26.10
N THR A 200 -18.83 -0.31 27.00
CA THR A 200 -19.16 0.96 27.66
C THR A 200 -19.09 2.07 26.62
N ILE A 201 -20.25 2.63 26.35
CA ILE A 201 -20.50 3.55 25.26
C ILE A 201 -20.04 4.95 25.69
N THR A 202 -18.94 5.44 25.14
CA THR A 202 -18.69 6.88 25.12
C THR A 202 -19.51 7.48 23.96
N THR A 203 -20.49 8.32 24.29
CA THR A 203 -21.56 8.82 23.40
C THR A 203 -21.13 9.69 22.21
N ASP A 204 -19.83 9.96 22.04
CA ASP A 204 -19.30 10.89 21.02
C ASP A 204 -18.75 10.20 19.76
N THR A 205 -19.03 8.92 19.52
CA THR A 205 -18.54 8.20 18.33
C THR A 205 -19.54 8.23 17.17
N ASN A 206 -19.11 8.65 15.98
CA ASN A 206 -19.97 8.76 14.79
C ASN A 206 -20.42 7.39 14.26
N VAL A 207 -19.58 6.37 14.35
CA VAL A 207 -19.88 5.01 13.86
C VAL A 207 -19.26 3.98 14.81
N MET A 208 -20.00 2.91 15.12
CA MET A 208 -19.55 1.78 15.93
C MET A 208 -19.80 0.46 15.18
N LEU A 209 -18.91 -0.51 15.42
CA LEU A 209 -18.96 -1.87 14.89
C LEU A 209 -18.74 -2.87 16.04
N GLU A 210 -19.74 -3.66 16.38
CA GLU A 210 -19.58 -4.75 17.36
C GLU A 210 -18.98 -5.98 16.68
N ILE A 211 -17.91 -6.52 17.26
CA ILE A 211 -17.22 -7.73 16.84
C ILE A 211 -17.57 -8.88 17.78
N PRO A 212 -18.08 -10.01 17.25
CA PRO A 212 -18.34 -11.20 18.03
C PRO A 212 -17.09 -11.82 18.66
N ALA A 213 -17.29 -12.64 19.70
CA ALA A 213 -16.26 -13.56 20.16
C ALA A 213 -15.89 -14.56 19.05
N ALA A 214 -14.69 -15.15 19.16
CA ALA A 214 -14.12 -16.09 18.18
C ALA A 214 -13.95 -15.51 16.77
N THR A 215 -13.81 -14.18 16.67
CA THR A 215 -13.49 -13.51 15.40
C THR A 215 -11.98 -13.56 15.17
N THR A 216 -11.55 -13.95 13.97
CA THR A 216 -10.14 -13.94 13.58
C THR A 216 -9.68 -12.51 13.27
N ILE A 217 -8.63 -12.06 13.96
CA ILE A 217 -8.05 -10.72 13.82
C ILE A 217 -6.78 -10.75 12.94
N ALA A 218 -6.01 -11.83 13.05
CA ALA A 218 -4.81 -12.07 12.26
C ALA A 218 -4.62 -13.56 12.00
N TYR A 219 -3.85 -13.92 10.98
CA TYR A 219 -3.56 -15.30 10.61
C TYR A 219 -2.14 -15.46 10.09
N GLY A 220 -1.60 -16.67 10.18
CA GLY A 220 -0.33 -17.06 9.60
C GLY A 220 -0.55 -18.15 8.55
N ILE A 221 0.24 -18.09 7.49
CA ILE A 221 0.19 -19.05 6.39
C ILE A 221 1.55 -19.72 6.18
N MET A 222 1.53 -20.85 5.48
CA MET A 222 2.72 -21.55 5.03
C MET A 222 2.60 -21.79 3.52
N GLU A 223 3.59 -21.34 2.75
CA GLU A 223 3.60 -21.53 1.31
C GLU A 223 3.87 -23.00 0.95
N LEU A 224 3.30 -23.45 -0.17
CA LEU A 224 3.52 -24.77 -0.74
C LEU A 224 4.35 -24.64 -2.02
N TYR A 225 5.33 -25.53 -2.16
CA TYR A 225 5.99 -25.79 -3.44
C TYR A 225 5.46 -27.10 -4.02
N VAL A 226 4.79 -27.03 -5.17
CA VAL A 226 4.14 -28.18 -5.81
C VAL A 226 4.90 -28.59 -7.08
N LYS A 227 5.33 -29.85 -7.13
CA LYS A 227 6.04 -30.47 -8.25
C LYS A 227 5.06 -30.97 -9.31
N LYS A 228 5.58 -31.24 -10.51
CA LYS A 228 4.77 -31.72 -11.65
C LYS A 228 4.10 -33.08 -11.43
N ASP A 229 4.65 -33.90 -10.56
CA ASP A 229 4.10 -35.22 -10.20
C ASP A 229 3.08 -35.15 -9.05
N GLY A 230 2.73 -33.95 -8.60
CA GLY A 230 1.82 -33.72 -7.48
C GLY A 230 2.49 -33.83 -6.11
N GLN A 231 3.78 -34.21 -6.02
CA GLN A 231 4.49 -34.08 -4.74
C GLN A 231 4.57 -32.62 -4.33
N PHE A 232 4.54 -32.36 -3.02
CA PHE A 232 4.60 -31.00 -2.52
C PHE A 232 5.45 -30.90 -1.26
N GLU A 233 5.95 -29.70 -0.99
CA GLU A 233 6.77 -29.38 0.17
C GLU A 233 6.26 -28.11 0.83
N PHE A 234 6.22 -28.10 2.17
CA PHE A 234 5.98 -26.89 2.93
C PHE A 234 7.24 -26.00 2.94
N CYS A 235 7.08 -24.71 2.69
CA CYS A 235 8.17 -23.75 2.74
C CYS A 235 8.38 -23.26 4.18
N LEU A 236 9.30 -23.91 4.90
CA LEU A 236 9.58 -23.65 6.32
C LEU A 236 10.69 -22.61 6.57
N LEU A 237 11.57 -22.40 5.58
CA LEU A 237 12.77 -21.59 5.73
C LEU A 237 12.53 -20.19 5.15
N GLN A 238 12.99 -19.16 5.87
CA GLN A 238 13.06 -17.81 5.34
C GLN A 238 13.88 -17.80 4.04
N GLY A 239 13.27 -17.31 2.95
CA GLY A 239 13.87 -17.27 1.61
C GLY A 239 13.56 -18.46 0.71
N LYS A 240 12.91 -19.53 1.21
CA LYS A 240 12.32 -20.55 0.33
C LYS A 240 10.92 -20.10 -0.05
N HIS A 241 10.70 -19.85 -1.34
CA HIS A 241 9.40 -19.46 -1.88
C HIS A 241 8.65 -20.67 -2.41
N GLY A 242 7.33 -20.65 -2.22
CA GLY A 242 6.40 -21.59 -2.82
C GLY A 242 6.14 -21.31 -4.30
N GLY A 243 5.20 -22.06 -4.85
CA GLY A 243 4.78 -21.97 -6.23
C GLY A 243 4.75 -23.34 -6.90
N PHE A 244 4.69 -23.33 -8.23
CA PHE A 244 4.56 -24.53 -9.04
C PHE A 244 5.81 -24.74 -9.89
N GLU A 245 6.21 -26.00 -10.06
CA GLU A 245 7.29 -26.38 -10.96
C GLU A 245 6.87 -26.14 -12.43
N GLN A 246 7.23 -24.98 -13.00
CA GLN A 246 6.89 -24.63 -14.38
C GLN A 246 7.84 -25.24 -15.41
N GLU A 247 7.27 -25.76 -16.50
CA GLU A 247 7.98 -26.04 -17.73
C GLU A 247 8.15 -24.73 -18.50
N ARG A 248 9.38 -24.39 -18.95
CA ARG A 248 9.68 -23.14 -19.66
C ARG A 248 8.89 -23.05 -20.99
N LYS A 249 7.63 -22.62 -20.94
CA LYS A 249 6.87 -22.18 -22.11
C LYS A 249 6.66 -20.67 -22.03
N VAL A 250 7.40 -19.98 -22.89
CA VAL A 250 7.25 -18.55 -23.17
C VAL A 250 6.01 -18.40 -24.05
N ASP A 251 4.84 -18.26 -23.43
CA ASP A 251 3.61 -17.94 -24.16
C ASP A 251 3.49 -16.42 -24.30
N SER A 252 3.22 -15.96 -25.52
CA SER A 252 3.29 -14.56 -25.97
C SER A 252 2.14 -13.66 -25.50
N VAL A 253 1.19 -14.19 -24.72
CA VAL A 253 0.01 -13.46 -24.25
C VAL A 253 0.29 -12.69 -22.95
N TYR A 254 1.37 -13.06 -22.25
CA TYR A 254 1.78 -12.40 -21.03
C TYR A 254 2.59 -11.14 -21.32
N LEU A 255 2.35 -10.07 -20.56
CA LEU A 255 3.26 -8.94 -20.50
C LEU A 255 4.65 -9.49 -20.10
N ASP A 256 5.65 -9.20 -20.93
CA ASP A 256 6.99 -9.75 -20.78
C ASP A 256 7.48 -9.54 -19.34
N PRO A 257 7.81 -10.60 -18.57
CA PRO A 257 8.38 -10.47 -17.23
C PRO A 257 9.58 -9.52 -17.20
N LEU A 258 10.31 -9.37 -18.32
CA LEU A 258 11.42 -8.43 -18.46
C LEU A 258 10.99 -6.96 -18.37
N ALA A 259 9.79 -6.60 -18.84
CA ALA A 259 9.27 -5.24 -18.75
C ALA A 259 9.09 -4.81 -17.30
N TYR A 260 8.72 -5.73 -16.41
CA TYR A 260 8.59 -5.47 -14.97
C TYR A 260 9.87 -5.75 -14.19
N ARG A 261 10.77 -6.61 -14.69
CA ARG A 261 12.07 -6.87 -14.06
C ARG A 261 12.99 -5.66 -14.07
N GLU A 262 12.83 -4.73 -15.02
CA GLU A 262 13.51 -3.42 -14.94
C GLU A 262 13.14 -2.62 -13.67
N PHE A 263 12.14 -3.06 -12.91
CA PHE A 263 11.60 -2.37 -11.74
C PHE A 263 11.70 -3.18 -10.42
N ALA A 264 12.18 -4.43 -10.46
CA ALA A 264 12.32 -5.28 -9.29
C ALA A 264 13.65 -4.99 -8.58
N PHE A 265 13.69 -3.94 -7.75
CA PHE A 265 14.96 -3.46 -7.17
C PHE A 265 15.31 -4.03 -5.80
N LEU A 266 14.38 -4.62 -5.05
CA LEU A 266 14.63 -5.16 -3.71
C LEU A 266 13.78 -6.42 -3.49
N ASP A 267 14.35 -7.60 -3.27
CA ASP A 267 13.54 -8.75 -2.84
C ASP A 267 13.31 -8.64 -1.32
N MET A 268 12.05 -8.66 -0.87
CA MET A 268 11.67 -8.34 0.51
C MET A 268 10.72 -9.39 1.12
N PRO A 269 11.01 -9.97 2.31
CA PRO A 269 10.10 -10.89 2.99
C PRO A 269 8.72 -10.28 3.25
N ASP A 270 7.73 -11.17 3.44
CA ASP A 270 6.35 -10.74 3.52
C ASP A 270 5.97 -10.04 4.82
N GLY A 271 6.65 -10.40 5.90
CA GLY A 271 6.68 -9.70 7.18
C GLY A 271 7.67 -8.54 7.11
N GLY A 272 7.14 -7.33 6.93
CA GLY A 272 7.95 -6.17 6.57
C GLY A 272 9.04 -5.81 7.57
N GLN A 273 10.30 -5.95 7.16
CA GLN A 273 11.29 -4.87 7.19
C GLN A 273 12.39 -5.12 6.16
N GLY A 274 12.74 -4.04 5.45
CA GLY A 274 13.89 -3.87 4.55
C GLY A 274 15.15 -4.56 5.06
N ILE A 275 15.92 -5.20 4.19
CA ILE A 275 17.31 -5.56 4.51
C ILE A 275 17.98 -4.30 5.07
N SER A 276 18.45 -4.37 6.32
CA SER A 276 19.34 -3.38 6.93
C SER A 276 20.58 -3.25 6.04
N SER A 277 20.54 -2.30 5.10
CA SER A 277 21.70 -1.88 4.35
C SER A 277 22.73 -1.32 5.34
N GLN A 278 23.97 -1.85 5.33
CA GLN A 278 25.08 -1.27 6.11
C GLN A 278 25.37 0.20 5.72
N ASP A 279 24.93 0.61 4.53
CA ASP A 279 24.88 2.00 4.10
C ASP A 279 23.55 2.63 4.52
N GLY A 280 23.59 3.69 5.33
CA GLY A 280 22.40 4.29 5.95
C GLY A 280 21.24 4.58 4.97
N PRO A 281 19.98 4.58 5.44
CA PRO A 281 18.79 4.45 4.60
C PRO A 281 18.59 5.56 3.54
N LEU A 282 19.23 6.73 3.70
CA LEU A 282 19.25 7.80 2.70
C LEU A 282 20.07 7.44 1.45
N ARG A 283 21.14 6.63 1.57
CA ARG A 283 21.94 6.19 0.41
C ARG A 283 21.18 5.23 -0.50
N VAL A 284 20.26 4.44 0.05
CA VAL A 284 19.37 3.56 -0.73
C VAL A 284 18.49 4.41 -1.68
N LEU A 285 18.00 5.57 -1.22
CA LEU A 285 17.23 6.49 -2.06
C LEU A 285 18.05 7.05 -3.21
N LYS A 286 19.34 7.36 -2.99
CA LYS A 286 20.24 7.82 -4.05
C LYS A 286 20.41 6.79 -5.17
N GLN A 287 20.58 5.52 -4.80
CA GLN A 287 20.67 4.45 -5.80
C GLN A 287 19.34 4.29 -6.56
N ALA A 288 18.21 4.43 -5.87
CA ALA A 288 16.90 4.39 -6.49
C ALA A 288 16.69 5.53 -7.52
N THR A 289 17.20 6.74 -7.30
CA THR A 289 16.98 7.88 -8.21
C THR A 289 17.35 7.58 -9.66
N LEU A 290 18.55 7.05 -9.92
CA LEU A 290 19.01 6.73 -11.27
C LEU A 290 18.12 5.70 -11.96
N HIS A 291 17.62 4.74 -11.19
CA HIS A 291 16.69 3.74 -11.68
C HIS A 291 15.32 4.35 -11.99
N LEU A 292 14.83 5.25 -11.13
CA LEU A 292 13.53 5.88 -11.28
C LEU A 292 13.43 6.80 -12.50
N GLU A 293 14.49 7.52 -12.84
CA GLU A 293 14.55 8.32 -14.08
C GLU A 293 14.37 7.44 -15.33
N ARG A 294 14.98 6.24 -15.32
CA ARG A 294 14.81 5.27 -16.40
C ARG A 294 13.40 4.67 -16.40
N SER A 295 12.90 4.33 -15.22
CA SER A 295 11.56 3.78 -14.98
C SER A 295 10.45 4.66 -15.53
N PHE A 296 10.54 5.98 -15.35
CA PHE A 296 9.53 6.93 -15.83
C PHE A 296 9.77 7.49 -17.23
N ARG A 297 10.77 6.98 -17.97
CA ARG A 297 11.06 7.43 -19.34
C ARG A 297 9.86 7.33 -20.27
N SER A 298 8.99 6.32 -20.07
CA SER A 298 7.77 6.17 -20.85
C SER A 298 6.75 7.29 -20.65
N PHE A 299 6.76 7.97 -19.50
CA PHE A 299 5.97 9.18 -19.29
C PHE A 299 6.60 10.40 -19.97
N ALA A 300 7.93 10.55 -19.86
CA ALA A 300 8.67 11.69 -20.42
C ALA A 300 8.56 11.82 -21.95
N VAL A 301 8.28 10.72 -22.66
CA VAL A 301 8.14 10.72 -24.13
C VAL A 301 6.71 10.93 -24.63
N LEU A 302 5.72 11.02 -23.73
CA LEU A 302 4.34 11.26 -24.11
C LEU A 302 4.14 12.67 -24.64
N PRO A 303 3.17 12.91 -25.55
CA PRO A 303 2.77 14.26 -25.93
C PRO A 303 2.32 15.09 -24.72
N ALA A 304 2.64 16.39 -24.74
CA ALA A 304 2.25 17.40 -23.75
C ALA A 304 0.82 17.25 -23.21
N GLN A 305 -0.15 17.18 -24.13
CA GLN A 305 -1.57 17.07 -23.80
C GLN A 305 -1.91 15.77 -23.07
N GLN A 306 -1.23 14.67 -23.42
CA GLN A 306 -1.44 13.36 -22.80
C GLN A 306 -0.79 13.31 -21.41
N GLN A 307 0.40 13.88 -21.23
CA GLN A 307 1.02 14.03 -19.92
C GLN A 307 0.12 14.85 -18.98
N MET A 308 -0.38 15.99 -19.48
CA MET A 308 -1.28 16.87 -18.74
C MET A 308 -2.58 16.17 -18.33
N ALA A 309 -3.24 15.50 -19.28
CA ALA A 309 -4.46 14.77 -19.00
C ALA A 309 -4.23 13.68 -17.95
N LEU A 310 -3.10 12.96 -18.03
CA LEU A 310 -2.75 11.93 -17.06
C LEU A 310 -2.46 12.52 -15.68
N PHE A 311 -1.73 13.63 -15.61
CA PHE A 311 -1.46 14.35 -14.37
C PHE A 311 -2.74 14.84 -13.70
N CYS A 312 -3.67 15.44 -14.46
CA CYS A 312 -4.95 15.90 -13.94
C CYS A 312 -5.81 14.77 -13.36
N ILE A 313 -5.85 13.61 -14.02
CA ILE A 313 -6.60 12.45 -13.50
C ILE A 313 -5.91 11.88 -12.25
N LEU A 314 -4.58 11.78 -12.25
CA LEU A 314 -3.82 11.38 -11.06
C LEU A 314 -4.08 12.30 -9.87
N GLN A 315 -4.17 13.62 -10.09
CA GLN A 315 -4.55 14.54 -9.02
C GLN A 315 -5.91 14.21 -8.42
N LYS A 316 -6.91 13.84 -9.23
CA LYS A 316 -8.22 13.40 -8.70
C LYS A 316 -8.09 12.12 -7.88
N ILE A 317 -7.36 11.13 -8.41
CA ILE A 317 -7.11 9.84 -7.75
C ILE A 317 -6.44 10.04 -6.38
N LEU A 318 -5.53 11.01 -6.24
CA LEU A 318 -4.87 11.30 -4.95
C LEU A 318 -5.82 11.75 -3.83
N PHE A 319 -7.02 12.25 -4.17
CA PHE A 319 -8.05 12.65 -3.21
C PHE A 319 -9.19 11.61 -3.08
N ASP A 320 -9.11 10.49 -3.80
CA ASP A 320 -10.18 9.50 -3.87
C ASP A 320 -9.60 8.09 -3.64
N GLU A 321 -9.66 7.64 -2.38
CA GLU A 321 -9.09 6.36 -1.96
C GLU A 321 -9.79 5.17 -2.63
N GLU A 322 -11.11 5.26 -2.84
CA GLU A 322 -11.90 4.19 -3.47
C GLU A 322 -11.51 4.05 -4.94
N LEU A 323 -11.40 5.17 -5.65
CA LEU A 323 -10.93 5.19 -7.03
C LEU A 323 -9.50 4.65 -7.17
N LEU A 324 -8.58 5.03 -6.26
CA LEU A 324 -7.21 4.53 -6.27
C LEU A 324 -7.16 3.01 -6.06
N ARG A 325 -7.95 2.49 -5.10
CA ARG A 325 -8.03 1.05 -4.80
C ARG A 325 -8.58 0.26 -5.99
N ALA A 326 -9.67 0.75 -6.59
CA ALA A 326 -10.25 0.13 -7.77
C ALA A 326 -9.30 0.14 -8.96
N LEU A 327 -8.60 1.26 -9.20
CA LEU A 327 -7.62 1.38 -10.27
C LEU A 327 -6.45 0.41 -10.07
N GLU A 328 -5.91 0.31 -8.86
CA GLU A 328 -4.85 -0.64 -8.54
C GLU A 328 -5.32 -2.07 -8.80
N GLN A 329 -6.53 -2.43 -8.37
CA GLN A 329 -7.09 -3.77 -8.59
C GLN A 329 -7.29 -4.10 -10.08
N VAL A 330 -7.74 -3.14 -10.89
CA VAL A 330 -7.85 -3.34 -12.34
C VAL A 330 -6.47 -3.53 -12.97
N CYS A 331 -5.48 -2.72 -12.58
CA CYS A 331 -4.12 -2.88 -13.09
C CYS A 331 -3.49 -4.23 -12.69
N ASP A 332 -3.74 -4.69 -11.47
CA ASP A 332 -3.32 -5.99 -10.94
C ASP A 332 -3.86 -7.17 -11.78
N ASP A 333 -5.12 -7.08 -12.20
CA ASP A 333 -5.80 -8.13 -12.96
C ASP A 333 -5.33 -8.13 -14.42
N VAL A 334 -5.19 -6.94 -15.02
CA VAL A 334 -4.62 -6.78 -16.36
C VAL A 334 -3.17 -7.29 -16.42
N ALA A 335 -2.36 -6.95 -15.41
CA ALA A 335 -0.98 -7.44 -15.33
C ALA A 335 -0.93 -8.96 -15.10
N GLY A 336 -1.87 -9.51 -14.32
CA GLY A 336 -1.99 -10.94 -14.06
C GLY A 336 -2.53 -11.76 -15.23
N GLY A 337 -3.16 -11.11 -16.21
CA GLY A 337 -3.81 -11.76 -17.35
C GLY A 337 -5.12 -12.48 -16.99
N LEU A 338 -5.64 -12.28 -15.78
CA LEU A 338 -6.87 -12.91 -15.30
C LEU A 338 -7.78 -11.83 -14.69
N TRP A 339 -8.94 -11.63 -15.31
CA TRP A 339 -9.95 -10.70 -14.82
C TRP A 339 -10.69 -11.32 -13.63
N SER A 340 -10.46 -10.79 -12.43
CA SER A 340 -11.07 -11.32 -11.21
C SER A 340 -12.46 -10.73 -10.97
N SER A 341 -13.27 -11.43 -10.17
CA SER A 341 -14.52 -10.87 -9.64
C SER A 341 -14.28 -9.65 -8.75
N GLN A 342 -13.09 -9.49 -8.19
CA GLN A 342 -12.75 -8.36 -7.32
C GLN A 342 -12.65 -7.05 -8.11
N ALA A 343 -12.06 -7.06 -9.30
CA ALA A 343 -12.04 -5.87 -10.16
C ALA A 343 -13.46 -5.44 -10.57
N ILE A 344 -14.34 -6.41 -10.87
CA ILE A 344 -15.74 -6.11 -11.21
C ILE A 344 -16.43 -5.44 -10.02
N LEU A 345 -16.37 -6.04 -8.84
CA LEU A 345 -16.97 -5.48 -7.62
C LEU A 345 -16.40 -4.10 -7.29
N ALA A 346 -15.08 -3.94 -7.37
CA ALA A 346 -14.43 -2.66 -7.11
C ALA A 346 -14.89 -1.56 -8.08
N MET A 347 -15.19 -1.89 -9.34
CA MET A 347 -15.76 -0.92 -10.27
C MET A 347 -17.25 -0.65 -10.01
N GLU A 348 -18.03 -1.66 -9.61
CA GLU A 348 -19.46 -1.49 -9.29
C GLU A 348 -19.69 -0.60 -8.05
N GLU A 349 -18.73 -0.59 -7.11
CA GLU A 349 -18.75 0.30 -5.94
C GLU A 349 -18.52 1.78 -6.30
N LEU A 350 -17.92 2.06 -7.46
CA LEU A 350 -17.62 3.42 -7.89
C LEU A 350 -18.85 4.14 -8.45
N THR A 351 -18.91 5.45 -8.19
CA THR A 351 -19.84 6.37 -8.87
C THR A 351 -19.54 6.49 -10.35
N GLY A 352 -20.52 6.91 -11.14
CA GLY A 352 -20.34 7.09 -12.59
C GLY A 352 -19.20 8.03 -12.99
N SER A 353 -18.91 9.08 -12.21
CA SER A 353 -17.76 9.96 -12.52
C SER A 353 -16.42 9.29 -12.19
N GLN A 354 -16.35 8.52 -11.11
CA GLN A 354 -15.15 7.75 -10.75
C GLN A 354 -14.84 6.70 -11.82
N GLN A 355 -15.86 5.96 -12.31
CA GLN A 355 -15.70 5.00 -13.39
C GLN A 355 -15.19 5.66 -14.69
N GLN A 356 -15.68 6.87 -15.00
CA GLN A 356 -15.20 7.64 -16.15
C GLN A 356 -13.73 8.05 -15.98
N ASP A 357 -13.34 8.54 -14.81
CA ASP A 357 -11.96 8.93 -14.52
C ASP A 357 -11.02 7.72 -14.56
N LEU A 358 -11.43 6.56 -14.03
CA LEU A 358 -10.69 5.29 -14.12
C LEU A 358 -10.49 4.86 -15.58
N THR A 359 -11.56 4.88 -16.37
CA THR A 359 -11.54 4.49 -17.78
C THR A 359 -10.68 5.45 -18.60
N ALA A 360 -10.76 6.75 -18.32
CA ALA A 360 -9.94 7.77 -18.96
C ALA A 360 -8.46 7.58 -18.63
N PHE A 361 -8.11 7.29 -17.37
CA PHE A 361 -6.74 6.95 -16.99
C PHE A 361 -6.20 5.77 -17.80
N LEU A 362 -6.95 4.66 -17.84
CA LEU A 362 -6.56 3.45 -18.56
C LEU A 362 -6.33 3.71 -20.05
N LYS A 363 -7.24 4.46 -20.70
CA LYS A 363 -7.08 4.86 -22.11
C LYS A 363 -5.81 5.67 -22.35
N LEU A 364 -5.50 6.62 -21.45
CA LEU A 364 -4.30 7.45 -21.56
C LEU A 364 -3.00 6.65 -21.37
N VAL A 365 -3.03 5.54 -20.63
CA VAL A 365 -1.84 4.69 -20.42
C VAL A 365 -1.75 3.54 -21.42
N GLY A 366 -2.55 3.59 -22.49
CA GLY A 366 -2.49 2.67 -23.61
C GLY A 366 -3.32 1.41 -23.42
N TYR A 367 -4.33 1.40 -22.56
CA TYR A 367 -5.31 0.33 -22.46
C TYR A 367 -6.51 0.59 -23.39
N ARG A 368 -6.80 -0.33 -24.32
CA ARG A 368 -7.94 -0.22 -25.24
C ARG A 368 -9.17 -0.86 -24.62
N VAL A 369 -10.06 -0.02 -24.13
CA VAL A 369 -11.38 -0.43 -23.65
C VAL A 369 -12.34 -0.57 -24.83
N GLN A 370 -12.88 -1.77 -25.08
CA GLN A 370 -13.82 -2.04 -26.16
C GLN A 370 -15.27 -1.63 -25.82
N GLY A 371 -15.59 -1.49 -24.52
CA GLY A 371 -16.91 -1.10 -24.02
C GLY A 371 -16.94 0.26 -23.29
N GLU A 372 -18.00 0.46 -22.50
CA GLU A 372 -18.10 1.59 -21.57
C GLU A 372 -17.16 1.43 -20.37
N HIS A 373 -16.94 0.19 -19.94
CA HIS A 373 -16.11 -0.15 -18.80
C HIS A 373 -15.00 -1.14 -19.18
N PRO A 374 -13.85 -1.08 -18.48
CA PRO A 374 -12.78 -2.06 -18.59
C PRO A 374 -13.30 -3.50 -18.39
N GLY A 375 -12.81 -4.43 -19.20
CA GLY A 375 -13.21 -5.83 -19.13
C GLY A 375 -12.21 -6.80 -19.73
N PRO A 376 -12.52 -8.11 -19.70
CA PRO A 376 -11.59 -9.18 -20.06
C PRO A 376 -11.22 -9.26 -21.54
N GLN A 377 -11.94 -8.55 -22.42
CA GLN A 377 -11.69 -8.52 -23.87
C GLN A 377 -10.80 -7.35 -24.30
N ASP A 378 -10.42 -6.49 -23.36
CA ASP A 378 -9.63 -5.31 -23.64
C ASP A 378 -8.15 -5.68 -23.80
N GLU A 379 -7.40 -4.80 -24.48
CA GLU A 379 -6.00 -5.07 -24.81
C GLU A 379 -5.07 -3.92 -24.40
N VAL A 380 -3.89 -4.28 -23.90
CA VAL A 380 -2.82 -3.32 -23.62
C VAL A 380 -2.07 -3.00 -24.92
N SER A 381 -2.39 -1.86 -25.52
CA SER A 381 -1.73 -1.39 -26.76
C SER A 381 -0.31 -0.87 -26.56
N ASN A 382 0.02 -0.38 -25.36
CA ASN A 382 1.36 0.08 -25.02
C ASN A 382 1.80 -0.52 -23.68
N GLN A 383 2.43 -1.70 -23.75
CA GLN A 383 2.85 -2.46 -22.58
C GLN A 383 3.78 -1.68 -21.65
N LYS A 384 4.76 -0.96 -22.21
CA LYS A 384 5.74 -0.20 -21.40
C LYS A 384 5.10 0.97 -20.67
N LEU A 385 4.21 1.70 -21.35
CA LEU A 385 3.49 2.82 -20.74
C LEU A 385 2.55 2.33 -19.64
N PHE A 386 1.79 1.26 -19.91
CA PHE A 386 0.91 0.66 -18.93
C PHE A 386 1.68 0.16 -17.70
N ALA A 387 2.81 -0.53 -17.91
CA ALA A 387 3.68 -0.98 -16.82
C ALA A 387 4.22 0.19 -15.98
N THR A 388 4.61 1.29 -16.62
CA THR A 388 5.07 2.52 -15.94
C THR A 388 3.95 3.16 -15.11
N ALA A 389 2.73 3.16 -15.64
CA ALA A 389 1.56 3.65 -14.91
C ALA A 389 1.20 2.77 -13.73
N TYR A 390 1.17 1.45 -13.92
CA TYR A 390 0.89 0.50 -12.86
C TYR A 390 1.96 0.55 -11.75
N PHE A 391 3.24 0.75 -12.12
CA PHE A 391 4.33 0.99 -11.18
C PHE A 391 4.04 2.18 -10.26
N LEU A 392 3.59 3.30 -10.82
CA LEU A 392 3.21 4.47 -10.03
C LEU A 392 1.95 4.22 -9.18
N VAL A 393 0.91 3.62 -9.76
CA VAL A 393 -0.36 3.36 -9.08
C VAL A 393 -0.17 2.43 -7.88
N SER A 394 0.63 1.37 -8.02
CA SER A 394 0.91 0.47 -6.90
C SER A 394 1.66 1.17 -5.76
N ALA A 395 2.59 2.06 -6.07
CA ALA A 395 3.29 2.86 -5.06
C ALA A 395 2.32 3.82 -4.36
N LEU A 396 1.41 4.45 -5.11
CA LEU A 396 0.37 5.31 -4.53
C LEU A 396 -0.58 4.53 -3.63
N ALA A 397 -1.00 3.33 -4.02
CA ALA A 397 -1.92 2.49 -3.25
C ALA A 397 -1.30 2.01 -1.92
N GLU A 398 0.03 1.88 -1.86
CA GLU A 398 0.76 1.48 -0.65
C GLU A 398 1.14 2.63 0.27
N MET A 399 0.88 3.88 -0.13
CA MET A 399 1.13 5.04 0.72
C MET A 399 0.29 4.95 2.00
N PRO A 400 0.86 5.33 3.16
CA PRO A 400 0.14 5.31 4.42
C PRO A 400 -1.03 6.29 4.43
N ASP A 401 -2.04 6.02 5.26
CA ASP A 401 -3.26 6.81 5.40
C ASP A 401 -2.97 8.33 5.40
N ASN A 402 -3.75 9.10 4.63
CA ASN A 402 -3.63 10.54 4.40
C ASN A 402 -2.40 11.02 3.59
N ALA A 403 -1.39 10.19 3.35
CA ALA A 403 -0.20 10.62 2.60
C ALA A 403 -0.53 10.96 1.15
N THR A 404 -1.45 10.22 0.51
CA THR A 404 -1.96 10.52 -0.84
C THR A 404 -2.63 11.88 -0.91
N VAL A 405 -3.41 12.25 0.12
CA VAL A 405 -4.08 13.56 0.21
C VAL A 405 -3.07 14.70 0.38
N PHE A 406 -2.06 14.52 1.23
CA PHE A 406 -0.96 15.50 1.34
C PHE A 406 -0.17 15.62 0.03
N LEU A 407 0.06 14.51 -0.67
CA LEU A 407 0.72 14.50 -1.97
C LEU A 407 -0.13 15.23 -3.03
N GLY A 408 -1.44 14.98 -3.10
CA GLY A 408 -2.36 15.69 -3.98
C GLY A 408 -2.42 17.19 -3.69
N THR A 409 -2.32 17.57 -2.41
CA THR A 409 -2.19 18.97 -1.99
C THR A 409 -0.88 19.58 -2.48
N CYS A 410 0.24 18.85 -2.37
CA CYS A 410 1.53 19.29 -2.90
C CYS A 410 1.49 19.48 -4.42
N CYS A 411 0.71 18.66 -5.15
CA CYS A 411 0.46 18.86 -6.57
C CYS A 411 -0.29 20.18 -6.85
N LYS A 412 -1.33 20.50 -6.08
CA LYS A 412 -2.08 21.77 -6.21
C LYS A 412 -1.25 23.01 -5.83
N LEU A 413 -0.30 22.85 -4.93
CA LEU A 413 0.60 23.92 -4.49
C LEU A 413 1.81 24.12 -5.41
N HIS A 414 1.94 23.31 -6.46
CA HIS A 414 3.07 23.33 -7.40
C HIS A 414 4.43 23.22 -6.69
N VAL A 415 4.53 22.34 -5.69
CA VAL A 415 5.79 22.11 -4.95
C VAL A 415 6.49 20.80 -5.31
N ILE A 416 5.90 19.96 -6.17
CA ILE A 416 6.45 18.64 -6.54
C ILE A 416 7.91 18.71 -7.05
N PRO A 417 8.30 19.67 -7.93
CA PRO A 417 9.70 19.81 -8.34
C PRO A 417 10.64 20.10 -7.17
N SER A 418 10.24 21.03 -6.29
CA SER A 418 10.98 21.35 -5.07
C SER A 418 11.13 20.12 -4.16
N LEU A 419 10.11 19.26 -4.09
CA LEU A 419 10.18 18.02 -3.31
C LEU A 419 11.13 16.99 -3.91
N CYS A 420 11.15 16.82 -5.23
CA CYS A 420 12.11 15.94 -5.88
C CYS A 420 13.55 16.42 -5.64
N HIS A 421 13.78 17.72 -5.78
CA HIS A 421 15.08 18.32 -5.52
C HIS A 421 15.49 18.16 -4.04
N LEU A 422 14.57 18.45 -3.12
CA LEU A 422 14.78 18.28 -1.68
C LEU A 422 15.17 16.83 -1.36
N LEU A 423 14.43 15.85 -1.87
CA LEU A 423 14.69 14.44 -1.56
C LEU A 423 16.02 13.95 -2.15
N HIS A 424 16.41 14.48 -3.31
CA HIS A 424 17.74 14.26 -3.89
C HIS A 424 18.85 14.86 -3.03
N ALA A 425 18.74 16.14 -2.66
CA ALA A 425 19.74 16.83 -1.84
C ALA A 425 19.89 16.22 -0.44
N LEU A 426 18.77 15.81 0.18
CA LEU A 426 18.78 15.12 1.47
C LEU A 426 19.44 13.74 1.42
N SER A 427 19.43 13.08 0.25
CA SER A 427 20.10 11.79 0.06
C SER A 427 21.62 11.92 0.07
N ASP A 428 22.16 13.13 -0.15
CA ASP A 428 23.59 13.41 -0.17
C ASP A 428 24.13 13.90 1.18
N ASP A 429 23.49 14.90 1.81
CA ASP A 429 24.07 15.60 2.97
C ASP A 429 23.15 15.70 4.19
N SER A 430 21.97 15.05 4.18
CA SER A 430 20.90 15.13 5.21
C SER A 430 20.37 16.54 5.52
N VAL A 431 20.99 17.59 4.97
CA VAL A 431 20.68 19.00 5.14
C VAL A 431 20.61 19.65 3.76
N CYS A 432 19.62 20.52 3.57
CA CYS A 432 19.36 21.18 2.30
C CYS A 432 19.14 22.68 2.53
N ASP A 433 19.87 23.54 1.80
CA ASP A 433 19.81 24.99 1.96
C ASP A 433 18.68 25.60 1.11
N PHE A 434 17.79 26.38 1.74
CA PHE A 434 16.72 27.10 1.06
C PHE A 434 17.22 28.24 0.16
N GLN A 435 18.51 28.57 0.17
CA GLN A 435 19.10 29.49 -0.81
C GLN A 435 18.99 28.97 -2.23
N ASP A 436 18.83 27.65 -2.45
CA ASP A 436 18.53 27.09 -3.76
C ASP A 436 17.20 27.66 -4.32
N PRO A 437 17.21 28.29 -5.52
CA PRO A 437 16.01 28.82 -6.15
C PRO A 437 14.89 27.78 -6.34
N THR A 438 15.24 26.52 -6.56
CA THR A 438 14.29 25.41 -6.77
C THR A 438 13.50 25.09 -5.50
N LEU A 439 13.99 25.52 -4.32
CA LEU A 439 13.35 25.35 -3.02
C LEU A 439 12.66 26.63 -2.53
N ALA A 440 12.64 27.70 -3.34
CA ALA A 440 11.94 28.94 -3.01
C ALA A 440 10.47 28.71 -2.57
N PRO A 441 9.68 27.81 -3.20
CA PRO A 441 8.32 27.51 -2.74
C PRO A 441 8.23 26.97 -1.32
N LEU A 442 9.29 26.37 -0.79
CA LEU A 442 9.34 25.78 0.56
C LEU A 442 9.75 26.81 1.64
N ARG A 443 10.14 28.03 1.25
CA ARG A 443 10.37 29.13 2.20
C ARG A 443 9.07 29.59 2.84
N ASP A 444 7.94 29.42 2.16
CA ASP A 444 6.64 29.65 2.77
C ASP A 444 6.41 28.65 3.91
N THR A 445 6.02 29.16 5.08
CA THR A 445 5.87 28.35 6.30
C THR A 445 4.69 27.39 6.19
N GLU A 446 3.63 27.77 5.50
CA GLU A 446 2.43 26.93 5.35
C GLU A 446 2.69 25.76 4.40
N ARG A 447 3.27 26.05 3.22
CA ARG A 447 3.70 25.03 2.26
C ARG A 447 4.67 24.05 2.91
N PHE A 448 5.66 24.56 3.66
CA PHE A 448 6.59 23.69 4.38
C PHE A 448 5.91 22.79 5.40
N GLY A 449 4.91 23.31 6.14
CA GLY A 449 4.15 22.51 7.11
C GLY A 449 3.38 21.35 6.48
N ILE A 450 2.86 21.52 5.26
CA ILE A 450 2.22 20.44 4.49
C ILE A 450 3.26 19.39 4.06
N VAL A 451 4.40 19.85 3.56
CA VAL A 451 5.52 18.98 3.13
C VAL A 451 6.07 18.18 4.30
N GLN A 452 6.24 18.81 5.46
CA GLN A 452 6.69 18.14 6.67
C GLN A 452 5.71 17.03 7.09
N ARG A 453 4.39 17.25 6.96
CA ARG A 453 3.38 16.21 7.23
C ARG A 453 3.45 15.05 6.23
N LEU A 454 3.65 15.33 4.94
CA LEU A 454 3.86 14.31 3.91
C LEU A 454 5.09 13.45 4.23
N PHE A 455 6.23 14.09 4.51
CA PHE A 455 7.50 13.42 4.82
C PHE A 455 7.39 12.60 6.12
N ALA A 456 6.76 13.15 7.15
CA ALA A 456 6.53 12.43 8.40
C ALA A 456 5.61 11.21 8.22
N SER A 457 4.67 11.24 7.27
CA SER A 457 3.89 10.06 6.89
C SER A 457 4.74 9.01 6.17
N ALA A 458 5.82 9.40 5.50
CA ALA A 458 6.77 8.50 4.88
C ALA A 458 7.96 8.12 5.78
N ASP A 459 7.82 8.24 7.11
CA ASP A 459 8.88 7.97 8.09
C ASP A 459 10.15 8.85 7.93
N ILE A 460 9.99 10.07 7.42
CA ILE A 460 11.06 11.08 7.34
C ILE A 460 10.69 12.28 8.22
N ALA A 461 11.43 12.51 9.30
CA ALA A 461 11.33 13.73 10.08
C ALA A 461 12.07 14.86 9.36
N LEU A 462 11.30 15.84 8.88
CA LEU A 462 11.84 17.05 8.28
C LEU A 462 11.81 18.20 9.30
N GLU A 463 12.99 18.66 9.70
CA GLU A 463 13.18 19.77 10.64
C GLU A 463 13.51 21.04 9.88
N ARG A 464 12.77 22.12 10.17
CA ARG A 464 13.05 23.45 9.62
C ARG A 464 14.09 24.18 10.46
N MET A 465 15.18 24.58 9.82
CA MET A 465 16.18 25.49 10.36
C MET A 465 15.96 26.90 9.79
N GLN A 466 16.78 27.87 10.20
CA GLN A 466 16.61 29.26 9.79
C GLN A 466 16.70 29.46 8.26
N PHE A 467 17.64 28.79 7.61
CA PHE A 467 17.87 28.86 6.15
C PHE A 467 17.97 27.50 5.49
N SER A 468 17.74 26.41 6.22
CA SER A 468 17.86 25.06 5.69
C SER A 468 16.79 24.13 6.24
N ALA A 469 16.64 22.97 5.62
CA ALA A 469 15.88 21.86 6.15
C ALA A 469 16.83 20.70 6.45
N LYS A 470 16.60 19.98 7.54
CA LYS A 470 17.31 18.74 7.87
C LYS A 470 16.33 17.58 7.84
N ALA A 471 16.72 16.46 7.27
CA ALA A 471 15.92 15.24 7.29
C ALA A 471 16.58 14.13 8.09
N THR A 472 15.76 13.42 8.86
CA THR A 472 16.18 12.24 9.62
C THR A 472 15.17 11.12 9.34
N ILE A 473 15.65 9.95 8.95
CA ILE A 473 14.77 8.79 8.76
C ILE A 473 14.42 8.24 10.15
N LEU A 474 13.13 8.08 10.41
CA LEU A 474 12.56 7.75 11.72
C LEU A 474 12.63 6.26 12.07
N LYS A 475 12.75 5.39 11.07
CA LYS A 475 12.79 3.93 11.21
C LYS A 475 13.88 3.34 10.32
N ASP A 476 14.40 2.18 10.70
CA ASP A 476 15.42 1.48 9.90
C ASP A 476 14.91 0.96 8.55
N SER A 477 13.59 0.94 8.33
CA SER A 477 12.98 0.57 7.05
C SER A 477 12.95 1.74 6.06
N CYS A 478 13.55 1.55 4.89
CA CYS A 478 13.56 2.52 3.80
C CYS A 478 12.34 2.43 2.85
N MET A 479 11.34 1.60 3.18
CA MET A 479 10.22 1.33 2.25
C MET A 479 9.34 2.56 1.98
N PHE A 480 8.85 3.24 3.02
CA PHE A 480 8.03 4.44 2.80
C PHE A 480 8.81 5.62 2.20
N PRO A 481 10.06 5.89 2.60
CA PRO A 481 10.90 6.84 1.88
C PRO A 481 11.04 6.51 0.38
N LEU A 482 11.21 5.23 0.04
CA LEU A 482 11.30 4.78 -1.35
C LEU A 482 9.98 4.98 -2.12
N ILE A 483 8.86 4.61 -1.52
CA ILE A 483 7.52 4.83 -2.10
C ILE A 483 7.29 6.33 -2.34
N LEU A 484 7.67 7.19 -1.39
CA LEU A 484 7.58 8.64 -1.57
C LEU A 484 8.46 9.12 -2.74
N HIS A 485 9.68 8.60 -2.87
CA HIS A 485 10.58 8.93 -3.99
C HIS A 485 9.97 8.52 -5.33
N ILE A 486 9.43 7.30 -5.42
CA ILE A 486 8.76 6.76 -6.62
C ILE A 486 7.61 7.67 -7.04
N THR A 487 6.73 7.97 -6.09
CA THR A 487 5.51 8.75 -6.34
C THR A 487 5.82 10.18 -6.76
N LEU A 488 6.77 10.84 -6.08
CA LEU A 488 7.24 12.17 -6.46
C LEU A 488 7.88 12.18 -7.86
N SER A 489 8.73 11.19 -8.18
CA SER A 489 9.41 11.12 -9.47
C SER A 489 8.42 10.90 -10.63
N GLY A 490 7.42 10.04 -10.43
CA GLY A 490 6.37 9.80 -11.41
C GLY A 490 5.52 11.05 -11.66
N LEU A 491 5.09 11.73 -10.59
CA LEU A 491 4.32 12.96 -10.68
C LEU A 491 5.13 14.11 -11.31
N TYR A 492 6.40 14.26 -10.92
CA TYR A 492 7.29 15.27 -11.48
C TYR A 492 7.50 15.09 -12.98
N THR A 493 7.68 13.83 -13.42
CA THR A 493 7.85 13.52 -14.85
C THR A 493 6.63 13.93 -15.67
N LEU A 494 5.43 13.81 -15.09
CA LEU A 494 4.17 14.21 -15.74
C LEU A 494 3.89 15.71 -15.64
N SER A 495 4.47 16.42 -14.66
CA SER A 495 4.23 17.85 -14.45
C SER A 495 5.24 18.76 -15.17
N LYS A 496 6.27 18.21 -15.81
CA LYS A 496 7.46 18.94 -16.26
C LYS A 496 7.18 20.08 -17.24
N GLU A 497 6.14 19.99 -18.06
CA GLU A 497 5.76 21.07 -19.00
C GLU A 497 4.81 22.12 -18.42
N HIS A 498 4.20 21.87 -17.26
CA HIS A 498 3.25 22.81 -16.67
C HIS A 498 3.93 24.09 -16.17
N GLU A 499 5.23 24.03 -15.85
CA GLU A 499 5.98 25.17 -15.35
C GLU A 499 6.53 26.08 -16.45
N GLU A 500 6.92 25.55 -17.63
CA GLU A 500 7.38 26.41 -18.73
C GLU A 500 6.28 27.37 -19.20
N HIS A 501 5.03 26.93 -19.20
CA HIS A 501 3.88 27.78 -19.53
C HIS A 501 3.52 28.77 -18.41
N LEU A 502 3.71 28.44 -17.13
CA LEU A 502 3.40 29.36 -16.03
C LEU A 502 4.42 30.51 -15.96
N PHE A 503 5.71 30.20 -16.14
CA PHE A 503 6.76 31.23 -16.20
C PHE A 503 6.60 32.16 -17.39
N GLN A 504 6.13 31.69 -18.55
CA GLN A 504 5.81 32.57 -19.68
C GLN A 504 4.60 33.46 -19.42
N SER A 505 3.62 32.98 -18.63
CA SER A 505 2.41 33.73 -18.29
C SER A 505 2.70 34.88 -17.30
N GLU A 506 3.53 34.63 -16.29
CA GLU A 506 3.94 35.67 -15.32
C GLU A 506 4.91 36.70 -15.93
N VAL A 507 5.77 36.28 -16.85
CA VAL A 507 6.66 37.20 -17.59
C VAL A 507 5.87 38.08 -18.56
N HIS A 508 4.76 37.61 -19.13
CA HIS A 508 3.89 38.48 -19.93
C HIS A 508 3.05 39.43 -19.08
N ALA A 509 2.56 38.99 -17.92
CA ALA A 509 1.82 39.86 -17.00
C ALA A 509 2.68 41.01 -16.42
N THR A 510 3.98 40.78 -16.20
CA THR A 510 4.91 41.82 -15.73
C THR A 510 5.48 42.71 -16.83
N SER A 511 5.17 42.43 -18.10
CA SER A 511 5.62 43.24 -19.26
C SER A 511 4.55 44.20 -19.81
N GLN A 512 3.36 44.25 -19.18
CA GLN A 512 2.24 45.09 -19.58
C GLN A 512 1.78 46.13 -18.54
N ASP A 513 2.54 46.32 -17.45
CA ASP A 513 2.32 47.41 -16.47
C ASP A 513 3.37 48.54 -16.59
#